data_AF-A0A7G3AID8-F1
#
_entry.id   AF-A0A7G3AID8-F1
#
_cell.length_a   1.000
_cell.length_b   1.000
_cell.length_c   1.000
_cell.angle_alpha   90.00
_cell.angle_beta   90.00
_cell.angle_gamma   90.00
#
_symmetry.space_group_name_H-M   'P 1'
#
loop_
_entity.id
_entity.type
_entity.pdbx_description
1 polymer ?
#
loop_
_entity_poly.entity_id
_entity_poly.type
_entity_poly.pdbx_seq_one_letter_code
_entity_poly.pdbx_strand_id
1 'polypeptide(L)'
;MLLFLLVICAQIVSDAFANDNLQVAYQWNQMDFNFSSASHRDSAIKSGMYVPSSVVPVGIEVQTDRLFITLPRWKTGVPASLAFINMNETFTRSPLLSPFPNWQAHRFSEHEPPEIVSPFRIRADRCGRLWVLDTGIDDLLGENKRIVNTQLLIYDLHNDNLLRRYTFPDDQVKQKSFFANIAVEDGQCDDTFAYSADLGSP
;
A
#
# COMPACT_ATOMS: atom_id res chain seq x y z
N MET A 1 50.84 -2.11 37.33
CA MET A 1 49.55 -2.84 37.28
C MET A 1 48.33 -1.92 37.23
N LEU A 2 48.35 -0.70 37.79
CA LEU A 2 47.26 0.28 37.64
C LEU A 2 47.23 1.02 36.29
N LEU A 3 48.38 1.27 35.65
CA LEU A 3 48.44 2.00 34.37
C LEU A 3 47.90 1.21 33.17
N PHE A 4 47.93 -0.12 33.21
CA PHE A 4 47.43 -0.97 32.12
C PHE A 4 45.89 -1.09 32.11
N LEU A 5 45.23 -0.85 33.25
CA LEU A 5 43.76 -0.88 33.37
C LEU A 5 43.10 0.40 32.80
N LEU A 6 43.79 1.54 32.83
CA LEU A 6 43.28 2.81 32.30
C LEU A 6 43.26 2.88 30.77
N VAL A 7 44.17 2.17 30.10
CA VAL A 7 44.24 2.16 28.63
C VAL A 7 43.12 1.30 28.01
N ILE A 8 42.66 0.26 28.71
CA ILE A 8 41.60 -0.63 28.21
C ILE A 8 40.21 0.04 28.34
N CYS A 9 39.97 0.89 29.34
CA CYS A 9 38.70 1.65 29.44
C CYS A 9 38.55 2.76 28.40
N ALA A 10 39.66 3.25 27.81
CA ALA A 10 39.61 4.33 26.81
C ALA A 10 39.29 3.86 25.38
N GLN A 11 39.24 2.54 25.12
CA GLN A 11 39.07 1.98 23.77
C GLN A 11 37.72 1.30 23.52
N ILE A 12 36.75 1.38 24.45
CA ILE A 12 35.42 0.77 24.28
C ILE A 12 34.30 1.82 24.20
N VAL A 13 34.64 3.06 23.87
CA VAL A 13 33.65 4.00 23.31
C VAL A 13 33.98 4.13 21.83
N SER A 14 33.80 3.03 21.10
CA SER A 14 33.50 3.16 19.69
C SER A 14 32.14 3.84 19.66
N ASP A 15 32.11 5.14 19.36
CA ASP A 15 30.86 5.81 19.00
C ASP A 15 30.23 4.95 17.91
N ALA A 16 29.18 4.23 18.27
CA ALA A 16 28.31 3.60 17.30
C ALA A 16 27.65 4.76 16.56
N PHE A 17 28.30 5.26 15.51
CA PHE A 17 27.70 6.20 14.60
C PHE A 17 26.50 5.48 13.98
N ALA A 18 25.32 5.70 14.55
CA ALA A 18 24.07 5.34 13.91
C ALA A 18 24.08 6.02 12.54
N ASN A 19 23.89 5.24 11.50
CA ASN A 19 23.97 5.69 10.12
C ASN A 19 22.75 6.58 9.81
N ASP A 20 22.83 7.88 10.11
CA ASP A 20 21.72 8.84 10.05
C ASP A 20 21.49 9.42 8.63
N ASN A 21 21.81 8.63 7.60
CA ASN A 21 21.66 9.03 6.20
C ASN A 21 20.21 9.01 5.71
N LEU A 22 19.26 8.49 6.52
CA LEU A 22 17.85 8.47 6.17
C LEU A 22 17.21 9.81 6.50
N GLN A 23 16.76 10.52 5.47
CA GLN A 23 16.04 11.78 5.61
C GLN A 23 14.54 11.55 5.49
N VAL A 24 13.76 12.19 6.37
CA VAL A 24 12.30 12.12 6.31
C VAL A 24 11.81 12.91 5.09
N ALA A 25 11.40 12.18 4.05
CA ALA A 25 10.77 12.76 2.86
C ALA A 25 9.32 13.20 3.16
N TYR A 26 8.54 12.29 3.74
CA TYR A 26 7.13 12.52 4.10
C TYR A 26 6.82 11.87 5.44
N GLN A 27 5.85 12.44 6.16
CA GLN A 27 5.39 11.99 7.47
C GLN A 27 3.92 12.36 7.64
N TRP A 28 3.14 11.51 8.31
CA TRP A 28 1.74 11.77 8.62
C TRP A 28 1.46 11.38 10.07
N ASN A 29 0.76 12.26 10.80
CA ASN A 29 0.14 11.85 12.06
C ASN A 29 -1.09 10.97 11.80
N GLN A 30 -1.84 11.31 10.74
CA GLN A 30 -2.98 10.57 10.21
C GLN A 30 -2.95 10.71 8.68
N MET A 31 -3.23 9.62 7.98
CA MET A 31 -3.39 9.67 6.52
C MET A 31 -4.70 10.38 6.21
N ASP A 32 -4.69 11.30 5.24
CA ASP A 32 -5.88 12.04 4.83
C ASP A 32 -5.93 12.16 3.31
N PHE A 33 -7.13 12.36 2.75
CA PHE A 33 -7.37 12.27 1.32
C PHE A 33 -7.78 13.61 0.71
N ASN A 34 -7.52 13.75 -0.58
CA ASN A 34 -7.92 14.91 -1.37
C ASN A 34 -9.42 14.83 -1.74
N PHE A 35 -10.28 15.01 -0.74
CA PHE A 35 -11.73 15.12 -0.94
C PHE A 35 -12.08 16.37 -1.76
N SER A 36 -13.18 16.32 -2.52
CA SER A 36 -13.63 17.44 -3.36
C SER A 36 -13.94 18.73 -2.58
N SER A 37 -14.29 18.62 -1.30
CA SER A 37 -14.39 19.75 -0.37
C SER A 37 -14.35 19.30 1.08
N ALA A 38 -14.13 20.25 2.00
CA ALA A 38 -14.20 20.00 3.44
C ALA A 38 -15.54 19.40 3.88
N SER A 39 -16.65 19.82 3.28
CA SER A 39 -17.99 19.26 3.56
C SER A 39 -18.10 17.78 3.17
N HIS A 40 -17.49 17.37 2.05
CA HIS A 40 -17.46 15.96 1.66
C HIS A 40 -16.61 15.13 2.62
N ARG A 41 -15.46 15.65 3.03
CA ARG A 41 -14.61 15.03 4.07
C ARG A 41 -15.37 14.85 5.38
N ASP A 42 -16.03 15.89 5.87
CA ASP A 42 -16.80 15.85 7.12
C ASP A 42 -17.98 14.88 7.02
N SER A 43 -18.64 14.80 5.86
CA SER A 43 -19.73 13.86 5.60
C SER A 43 -19.21 12.41 5.57
N ALA A 44 -18.02 12.17 5.00
CA ALA A 44 -17.38 10.87 5.01
C ALA A 44 -17.01 10.44 6.44
N ILE A 45 -16.54 11.38 7.28
CA ILE A 45 -16.27 11.11 8.70
C ILE A 45 -17.56 10.79 9.46
N LYS A 46 -18.59 11.63 9.32
CA LYS A 46 -19.87 11.45 10.02
C LYS A 46 -20.59 10.16 9.64
N SER A 47 -20.47 9.73 8.38
CA SER A 47 -21.06 8.47 7.91
C SER A 47 -20.24 7.23 8.27
N GLY A 48 -19.02 7.40 8.81
CA GLY A 48 -18.09 6.30 9.08
C GLY A 48 -17.40 5.75 7.82
N MET A 49 -17.63 6.34 6.64
CA MET A 49 -16.90 6.00 5.40
C MET A 49 -15.40 6.32 5.50
N TYR A 50 -15.05 7.32 6.31
CA TYR A 50 -13.68 7.69 6.60
C TYR A 50 -13.45 7.79 8.11
N VAL A 51 -12.66 6.87 8.64
CA VAL A 51 -12.21 6.85 10.04
C VAL A 51 -10.69 7.00 10.01
N PRO A 52 -10.12 8.20 10.30
CA PRO A 52 -8.69 8.45 10.15
C PRO A 52 -7.78 7.45 10.88
N SER A 53 -8.19 6.97 12.05
CA SER A 53 -7.45 5.97 12.84
C SER A 53 -7.44 4.56 12.22
N SER A 54 -8.33 4.28 11.27
CA SER A 54 -8.39 2.99 10.56
C SER A 54 -7.46 2.96 9.34
N VAL A 55 -6.97 4.11 8.87
CA VAL A 55 -6.18 4.22 7.64
C VAL A 55 -4.70 4.04 7.96
N VAL A 56 -4.21 2.80 7.78
CA VAL A 56 -2.83 2.42 8.08
C VAL A 56 -2.09 2.11 6.78
N PRO A 57 -1.01 2.84 6.44
CA PRO A 57 -0.19 2.53 5.27
C PRO A 57 0.67 1.30 5.55
N VAL A 58 0.74 0.37 4.59
CA VAL A 58 1.51 -0.89 4.77
C VAL A 58 2.50 -1.17 3.65
N GLY A 59 2.40 -0.47 2.52
CA GLY A 59 3.17 -0.73 1.32
C GLY A 59 3.29 0.56 0.52
N ILE A 60 4.47 0.77 -0.06
CA ILE A 60 4.79 1.93 -0.87
C ILE A 60 5.50 1.50 -2.14
N GLU A 61 5.35 2.27 -3.20
CA GLU A 61 6.11 2.09 -4.44
C GLU A 61 6.30 3.44 -5.12
N VAL A 62 7.51 3.69 -5.61
CA VAL A 62 7.83 4.92 -6.34
C VAL A 62 7.90 4.60 -7.83
N GLN A 63 7.14 5.33 -8.64
CA GLN A 63 7.31 5.34 -10.10
C GLN A 63 7.27 6.78 -10.59
N THR A 64 8.34 7.21 -11.25
CA THR A 64 8.48 8.57 -11.81
C THR A 64 8.27 9.64 -10.72
N ASP A 65 7.16 10.37 -10.78
CA ASP A 65 6.79 11.47 -9.89
C ASP A 65 5.72 11.06 -8.86
N ARG A 66 5.32 9.79 -8.83
CA ARG A 66 4.28 9.28 -7.93
C ARG A 66 4.86 8.34 -6.88
N LEU A 67 4.48 8.59 -5.63
CA LEU A 67 4.61 7.64 -4.53
C LEU A 67 3.25 7.01 -4.28
N PHE A 68 3.08 5.76 -4.69
CA PHE A 68 1.91 4.96 -4.42
C PHE A 68 1.96 4.40 -3.00
N ILE A 69 0.80 4.27 -2.37
CA ILE A 69 0.62 3.85 -0.99
C ILE A 69 -0.59 2.93 -0.90
N THR A 70 -0.40 1.72 -0.37
CA THR A 70 -1.49 0.80 -0.06
C THR A 70 -2.01 1.02 1.36
N LEU A 71 -3.32 1.11 1.48
CA LEU A 71 -4.08 1.35 2.70
C LEU A 71 -5.11 0.22 2.84
N PRO A 72 -4.70 -1.01 3.19
CA PRO A 72 -5.59 -2.17 3.20
C PRO A 72 -6.75 -1.94 4.18
N ARG A 73 -7.90 -2.53 3.88
CA ARG A 73 -9.12 -2.45 4.69
C ARG A 73 -9.04 -3.41 5.88
N TRP A 74 -8.10 -3.15 6.79
CA TRP A 74 -7.98 -3.89 8.05
C TRP A 74 -9.12 -3.63 9.00
N LYS A 75 -9.64 -2.40 8.97
CA LYS A 75 -10.84 -1.96 9.65
C LYS A 75 -11.73 -1.21 8.68
N THR A 76 -13.01 -1.10 9.00
CA THR A 76 -13.94 -0.21 8.29
C THR A 76 -13.49 1.26 8.35
N GLY A 77 -14.00 2.07 7.43
CA GLY A 77 -13.68 3.50 7.36
C GLY A 77 -12.43 3.85 6.57
N VAL A 78 -12.02 2.99 5.63
CA VAL A 78 -10.94 3.26 4.66
C VAL A 78 -11.56 3.63 3.31
N PRO A 79 -11.60 4.92 2.93
CA PRO A 79 -12.38 5.36 1.77
C PRO A 79 -11.72 4.98 0.43
N ALA A 80 -10.39 4.92 0.38
CA ALA A 80 -9.62 4.41 -0.75
C ALA A 80 -8.45 3.57 -0.22
N SER A 81 -8.27 2.38 -0.80
CA SER A 81 -7.29 1.39 -0.33
C SER A 81 -6.00 1.34 -1.15
N LEU A 82 -5.94 2.11 -2.23
CA LEU A 82 -4.75 2.44 -3.00
C LEU A 82 -4.81 3.92 -3.35
N ALA A 83 -3.73 4.62 -3.06
CA ALA A 83 -3.63 6.05 -3.31
C ALA A 83 -2.21 6.42 -3.72
N PHE A 84 -2.01 7.65 -4.14
CA PHE A 84 -0.69 8.19 -4.42
C PHE A 84 -0.60 9.66 -4.00
N ILE A 85 0.63 10.14 -3.90
CA ILE A 85 0.96 11.56 -3.87
C ILE A 85 1.79 11.89 -5.12
N ASN A 86 1.60 13.08 -5.69
CA ASN A 86 2.52 13.61 -6.68
C ASN A 86 3.68 14.30 -5.95
N MET A 87 4.88 13.74 -6.06
CA MET A 87 6.08 14.21 -5.38
C MET A 87 6.56 15.58 -5.91
N ASN A 88 6.22 15.93 -7.16
CA ASN A 88 6.56 17.23 -7.76
C ASN A 88 5.58 18.35 -7.35
N GLU A 89 4.36 18.00 -6.96
CA GLU A 89 3.30 18.96 -6.58
C GLU A 89 3.11 19.04 -5.06
N THR A 90 3.90 18.30 -4.30
CA THR A 90 3.81 18.26 -2.84
C THR A 90 4.71 19.32 -2.22
N PHE A 91 4.10 20.32 -1.57
CA PHE A 91 4.80 21.41 -0.87
C PHE A 91 4.86 21.23 0.65
N THR A 92 4.26 20.16 1.18
CA THR A 92 4.23 19.85 2.62
C THR A 92 4.83 18.48 2.87
N ARG A 93 5.27 18.20 4.09
CA ARG A 93 5.72 16.85 4.46
C ARG A 93 4.56 15.87 4.71
N SER A 94 3.31 16.33 4.66
CA SER A 94 2.10 15.54 4.92
C SER A 94 1.03 15.79 3.84
N PRO A 95 1.33 15.51 2.56
CA PRO A 95 0.38 15.77 1.48
C PRO A 95 -0.89 14.93 1.63
N LEU A 96 -1.99 15.46 1.10
CA LEU A 96 -3.23 14.71 0.94
C LEU A 96 -3.07 13.64 -0.13
N LEU A 97 -3.66 12.47 0.11
CA LEU A 97 -3.60 11.34 -0.79
C LEU A 97 -4.67 11.45 -1.89
N SER A 98 -4.29 11.16 -3.12
CA SER A 98 -5.19 11.01 -4.26
C SER A 98 -5.50 9.53 -4.48
N PRO A 99 -6.75 9.08 -4.42
CA PRO A 99 -7.12 7.70 -4.72
C PRO A 99 -6.71 7.28 -6.12
N PHE A 100 -6.26 6.03 -6.26
CA PHE A 100 -5.80 5.50 -7.53
C PHE A 100 -6.65 4.32 -8.00
N PRO A 101 -7.04 4.27 -9.29
CA PRO A 101 -6.89 5.34 -10.27
C PRO A 101 -7.83 6.52 -9.99
N ASN A 102 -8.90 6.30 -9.21
CA ASN A 102 -9.87 7.32 -8.81
C ASN A 102 -10.76 6.80 -7.67
N TRP A 103 -11.62 7.66 -7.14
CA TRP A 103 -12.60 7.31 -6.08
C TRP A 103 -13.53 6.15 -6.46
N GLN A 104 -13.92 6.04 -7.73
CA GLN A 104 -14.91 5.05 -8.17
C GLN A 104 -14.36 3.63 -8.06
N ALA A 105 -13.06 3.42 -8.28
CA ALA A 105 -12.42 2.11 -8.17
C ALA A 105 -12.55 1.48 -6.77
N HIS A 106 -12.77 2.27 -5.73
CA HIS A 106 -12.88 1.81 -4.34
C HIS A 106 -14.32 1.72 -3.83
N ARG A 107 -15.30 2.22 -4.59
CA ARG A 107 -16.66 2.40 -4.10
C ARG A 107 -17.45 1.09 -4.16
N PHE A 108 -18.13 0.74 -3.07
CA PHE A 108 -19.17 -0.28 -3.12
C PHE A 108 -20.38 0.26 -3.88
N SER A 109 -20.85 -0.52 -4.87
CA SER A 109 -22.15 -0.29 -5.50
C SER A 109 -23.16 -1.31 -4.96
N GLU A 110 -24.45 -1.10 -5.22
CA GLU A 110 -25.50 -2.02 -4.76
C GLU A 110 -25.39 -3.41 -5.39
N HIS A 111 -24.77 -3.53 -6.57
CA HIS A 111 -24.82 -4.75 -7.38
C HIS A 111 -23.44 -5.29 -7.76
N GLU A 112 -22.39 -4.49 -7.61
CA GLU A 112 -21.03 -4.85 -8.00
C GLU A 112 -20.03 -4.50 -6.89
N PRO A 113 -19.08 -5.42 -6.60
CA PRO A 113 -17.98 -5.13 -5.70
C PRO A 113 -17.07 -4.03 -6.28
N PRO A 114 -16.30 -3.33 -5.42
CA PRO A 114 -15.28 -2.40 -5.88
C PRO A 114 -14.27 -3.09 -6.81
N GLU A 115 -13.72 -2.33 -7.75
CA GLU A 115 -12.61 -2.80 -8.59
C GLU A 115 -11.36 -3.09 -7.74
N ILE A 116 -11.08 -2.23 -6.76
CA ILE A 116 -10.03 -2.37 -5.76
C ILE A 116 -10.66 -2.47 -4.37
N VAL A 117 -10.45 -3.61 -3.70
CA VAL A 117 -10.96 -3.84 -2.35
C VAL A 117 -9.89 -3.50 -1.32
N SER A 118 -8.83 -4.29 -1.19
CA SER A 118 -7.82 -4.14 -0.16
C SER A 118 -6.43 -4.63 -0.62
N PRO A 119 -5.72 -3.79 -1.42
CA PRO A 119 -4.34 -4.02 -1.78
C PRO A 119 -3.42 -4.10 -0.56
N PHE A 120 -2.55 -5.10 -0.56
CA PHE A 120 -1.57 -5.30 0.50
C PHE A 120 -0.15 -4.97 0.05
N ARG A 121 0.21 -5.34 -1.19
CA ARG A 121 1.48 -4.99 -1.82
C ARG A 121 1.26 -4.57 -3.25
N ILE A 122 2.15 -3.70 -3.71
CA ILE A 122 2.20 -3.17 -5.06
C ILE A 122 3.64 -3.24 -5.57
N ARG A 123 3.80 -3.30 -6.89
CA ARG A 123 5.10 -3.22 -7.56
C ARG A 123 4.95 -2.48 -8.88
N ALA A 124 5.77 -1.47 -9.11
CA ALA A 124 5.89 -0.84 -10.40
C ALA A 124 7.00 -1.55 -11.18
N ASP A 125 6.73 -1.86 -12.44
CA ASP A 125 7.73 -2.45 -13.32
C ASP A 125 8.35 -1.40 -14.26
N ARG A 126 9.43 -1.80 -14.92
CA ARG A 126 10.16 -0.93 -15.87
C ARG A 126 9.34 -0.51 -17.09
N CYS A 127 8.23 -1.19 -17.34
CA CYS A 127 7.36 -0.94 -18.49
C CYS A 127 6.28 0.10 -18.18
N GLY A 128 6.31 0.68 -16.97
CA GLY A 128 5.29 1.62 -16.54
C GLY A 128 3.96 0.92 -16.23
N ARG A 129 4.00 -0.29 -15.66
CA ARG A 129 2.79 -0.95 -15.15
C ARG A 129 2.83 -1.04 -13.63
N LEU A 130 1.70 -0.83 -12.98
CA LEU A 130 1.52 -1.05 -11.55
C LEU A 130 0.80 -2.36 -11.31
N TRP A 131 1.51 -3.30 -10.68
CA TRP A 131 1.01 -4.59 -10.26
C TRP A 131 0.48 -4.47 -8.84
N VAL A 132 -0.80 -4.75 -8.65
CA VAL A 132 -1.51 -4.57 -7.39
C VAL A 132 -2.03 -5.91 -6.91
N LEU A 133 -1.44 -6.41 -5.82
CA LEU A 133 -1.89 -7.62 -5.15
C LEU A 133 -3.01 -7.26 -4.17
N ASP A 134 -4.25 -7.51 -4.58
CA ASP A 134 -5.46 -7.24 -3.81
C ASP A 134 -5.96 -8.50 -3.13
N THR A 135 -6.04 -8.44 -1.80
CA THR A 135 -6.50 -9.56 -0.97
C THR A 135 -7.98 -9.89 -1.19
N GLY A 136 -8.78 -8.90 -1.61
CA GLY A 136 -10.23 -9.03 -1.78
C GLY A 136 -11.02 -9.04 -0.47
N ILE A 137 -10.37 -8.78 0.67
CA ILE A 137 -10.97 -8.86 2.01
C ILE A 137 -11.24 -7.45 2.54
N ASP A 138 -12.46 -7.22 3.01
CA ASP A 138 -12.86 -6.02 3.73
C ASP A 138 -12.95 -6.30 5.25
N ASP A 139 -12.64 -5.28 6.05
CA ASP A 139 -12.61 -5.35 7.52
C ASP A 139 -11.84 -6.58 8.07
N LEU A 140 -10.61 -6.80 7.58
CA LEU A 140 -9.80 -8.01 7.87
C LEU A 140 -9.69 -8.34 9.37
N LEU A 141 -9.58 -7.33 10.25
CA LEU A 141 -9.44 -7.48 11.70
C LEU A 141 -10.78 -7.40 12.45
N GLY A 142 -11.89 -7.26 11.74
CA GLY A 142 -13.26 -7.27 12.27
C GLY A 142 -14.03 -8.46 11.73
N GLU A 143 -15.01 -8.21 10.85
CA GLU A 143 -15.85 -9.26 10.26
C GLU A 143 -15.10 -10.17 9.28
N ASN A 144 -13.94 -9.73 8.76
CA ASN A 144 -13.11 -10.47 7.79
C ASN A 144 -13.94 -10.93 6.58
N LYS A 145 -14.63 -9.97 5.96
CA LYS A 145 -15.58 -10.23 4.90
C LYS A 145 -14.86 -10.32 3.56
N ARG A 146 -14.85 -11.49 2.94
CA ARG A 146 -14.36 -11.65 1.57
C ARG A 146 -15.35 -11.06 0.57
N ILE A 147 -14.92 -10.02 -0.14
CA ILE A 147 -15.71 -9.33 -1.16
C ILE A 147 -15.46 -9.95 -2.53
N VAL A 148 -14.20 -10.25 -2.84
CA VAL A 148 -13.77 -10.96 -4.05
C VAL A 148 -12.65 -11.93 -3.71
N ASN A 149 -12.38 -12.89 -4.61
CA ASN A 149 -11.18 -13.70 -4.52
C ASN A 149 -9.93 -12.82 -4.65
N THR A 150 -8.82 -13.29 -4.07
CA THR A 150 -7.53 -12.62 -4.24
C THR A 150 -7.24 -12.45 -5.73
N GLN A 151 -6.77 -11.26 -6.09
CA GLN A 151 -6.61 -10.87 -7.48
C GLN A 151 -5.35 -10.03 -7.67
N LEU A 152 -4.79 -10.14 -8.87
CA LEU A 152 -3.71 -9.31 -9.35
C LEU A 152 -4.26 -8.35 -10.40
N LEU A 153 -4.22 -7.06 -10.09
CA LEU A 153 -4.62 -5.99 -10.99
C LEU A 153 -3.37 -5.37 -11.60
N ILE A 154 -3.41 -5.11 -12.90
CA ILE A 154 -2.28 -4.51 -13.63
C ILE A 154 -2.79 -3.24 -14.27
N TYR A 155 -2.31 -2.09 -13.80
CA TYR A 155 -2.63 -0.79 -14.35
C TYR A 155 -1.52 -0.28 -15.26
N ASP A 156 -1.89 0.38 -16.35
CA ASP A 156 -0.97 1.15 -17.19
C ASP A 156 -0.73 2.51 -16.52
N LEU A 157 0.50 2.82 -16.12
CA LEU A 157 0.83 4.07 -15.44
C LEU A 157 0.96 5.26 -16.40
N HIS A 158 0.82 5.07 -17.72
CA HIS A 158 0.79 6.19 -18.67
C HIS A 158 -0.59 6.86 -18.74
N ASN A 159 -1.66 6.11 -18.45
CA ASN A 159 -3.05 6.56 -18.58
C ASN A 159 -3.96 6.11 -17.42
N ASP A 160 -3.41 5.39 -16.44
CA ASP A 160 -4.05 4.85 -15.24
C ASP A 160 -5.20 3.86 -15.51
N ASN A 161 -5.27 3.30 -16.71
CA ASN A 161 -6.29 2.30 -17.05
C ASN A 161 -5.90 0.91 -16.54
N LEU A 162 -6.91 0.14 -16.11
CA LEU A 162 -6.75 -1.28 -15.82
C LEU A 162 -6.49 -2.04 -17.12
N LEU A 163 -5.27 -2.58 -17.29
CA LEU A 163 -4.90 -3.42 -18.42
C LEU A 163 -5.40 -4.85 -18.26
N ARG A 164 -5.28 -5.39 -17.05
CA ARG A 164 -5.59 -6.80 -16.79
C ARG A 164 -5.99 -7.01 -15.34
N ARG A 165 -6.96 -7.92 -15.17
CA ARG A 165 -7.33 -8.52 -13.89
C ARG A 165 -7.09 -10.01 -13.97
N TYR A 166 -6.34 -10.55 -13.02
CA TYR A 166 -6.15 -11.99 -12.85
C TYR A 166 -6.66 -12.38 -11.46
N THR A 167 -7.80 -13.07 -11.43
CA THR A 167 -8.34 -13.62 -10.18
C THR A 167 -7.70 -14.98 -9.94
N PHE A 168 -7.16 -15.20 -8.75
CA PHE A 168 -6.53 -16.46 -8.39
C PHE A 168 -7.60 -17.58 -8.39
N PRO A 169 -7.40 -18.67 -9.15
CA PRO A 169 -8.32 -19.80 -9.18
C PRO A 169 -8.46 -20.49 -7.82
N ASP A 170 -9.66 -20.98 -7.51
CA ASP A 170 -9.96 -21.62 -6.22
C ASP A 170 -9.11 -22.89 -5.99
N ASP A 171 -8.69 -23.58 -7.04
CA ASP A 171 -7.81 -24.76 -6.96
C ASP A 171 -6.33 -24.41 -6.70
N GLN A 172 -5.98 -23.12 -6.75
CA GLN A 172 -4.64 -22.59 -6.47
C GLN A 172 -4.56 -21.82 -5.15
N VAL A 173 -5.68 -21.69 -4.44
CA VAL A 173 -5.80 -20.92 -3.19
C VAL A 173 -6.33 -21.82 -2.09
N LYS A 174 -5.64 -21.88 -0.95
CA LYS A 174 -6.13 -22.62 0.23
C LYS A 174 -7.11 -21.76 1.01
N GLN A 175 -7.96 -22.41 1.82
CA GLN A 175 -8.90 -21.72 2.71
C GLN A 175 -8.23 -20.70 3.63
N LYS A 176 -6.99 -20.97 4.07
CA LYS A 176 -6.20 -20.10 4.95
C LYS A 176 -5.17 -19.24 4.22
N SER A 177 -5.16 -19.23 2.89
CA SER A 177 -4.20 -18.45 2.10
C SER A 177 -4.35 -16.95 2.37
N PHE A 178 -3.21 -16.28 2.48
CA PHE A 178 -3.08 -14.84 2.60
C PHE A 178 -1.84 -14.38 1.82
N PHE A 179 -2.05 -14.01 0.56
CA PHE A 179 -0.98 -13.51 -0.29
C PHE A 179 -0.58 -12.10 0.13
N ALA A 180 0.60 -11.98 0.73
CA ALA A 180 1.04 -10.75 1.39
C ALA A 180 2.22 -10.07 0.69
N ASN A 181 2.81 -10.68 -0.33
CA ASN A 181 3.90 -10.08 -1.07
C ASN A 181 3.90 -10.46 -2.55
N ILE A 182 4.47 -9.58 -3.37
CA ILE A 182 4.63 -9.78 -4.81
C ILE A 182 6.05 -9.36 -5.25
N ALA A 183 6.65 -10.16 -6.11
CA ALA A 183 7.81 -9.80 -6.91
C ALA A 183 7.46 -9.93 -8.39
N VAL A 184 8.01 -9.05 -9.23
CA VAL A 184 7.76 -9.04 -10.66
C VAL A 184 9.10 -9.12 -11.39
N GLU A 185 9.23 -10.12 -12.25
CA GLU A 185 10.33 -10.27 -13.20
C GLU A 185 9.93 -9.61 -14.51
N ASP A 186 10.51 -8.44 -14.77
CA ASP A 186 10.09 -7.52 -15.82
C ASP A 186 11.16 -7.33 -16.91
N GLY A 187 12.02 -8.34 -17.12
CA GLY A 187 13.10 -8.32 -18.10
C GLY A 187 12.63 -7.97 -19.52
N GLN A 188 11.49 -8.53 -19.92
CA GLN A 188 10.80 -8.28 -21.18
C GLN A 188 9.33 -7.96 -20.86
N CYS A 189 8.83 -6.81 -21.34
CA CYS A 189 7.49 -6.33 -20.97
C CYS A 189 6.37 -7.28 -21.36
N ASP A 190 6.50 -7.97 -22.49
CA ASP A 190 5.50 -8.91 -23.00
C ASP A 190 5.65 -10.34 -22.42
N ASP A 191 6.76 -10.61 -21.72
CA ASP A 191 7.08 -11.89 -21.08
C ASP A 191 7.47 -11.65 -19.62
N THR A 192 6.48 -11.27 -18.82
CA THR A 192 6.65 -10.86 -17.42
C THR A 192 6.02 -11.90 -16.49
N PHE A 193 6.74 -12.25 -15.42
CA PHE A 193 6.28 -13.19 -14.41
C PHE A 193 6.06 -12.48 -13.07
N ALA A 194 4.95 -12.79 -12.41
CA ALA A 194 4.66 -12.33 -11.06
C ALA A 194 4.71 -13.51 -10.08
N TYR A 195 5.41 -13.32 -8.98
CA TYR A 195 5.57 -14.29 -7.90
C TYR A 195 4.85 -13.76 -6.66
N SER A 196 3.83 -14.46 -6.17
CA SER A 196 3.07 -14.04 -4.98
C SER A 196 3.34 -14.98 -3.80
N ALA A 197 3.75 -14.41 -2.66
CA ALA A 197 4.06 -15.17 -1.46
C ALA A 197 2.82 -15.33 -0.56
N ASP A 198 2.43 -16.57 -0.30
CA ASP A 198 1.33 -16.94 0.60
C ASP A 198 1.85 -17.11 2.04
N LEU A 199 1.31 -16.34 2.98
CA LEU A 199 1.58 -16.44 4.41
C LEU A 199 0.55 -17.29 5.16
N GLY A 200 -0.41 -17.86 4.45
CA GLY A 200 -1.41 -18.75 5.01
C GLY A 200 -0.80 -19.97 5.69
N SER A 201 -1.46 -20.44 6.76
CA SER A 201 -1.05 -21.68 7.39
C SER A 201 -1.17 -22.86 6.41
N PRO A 202 -0.26 -23.85 6.47
CA PRO A 202 -0.28 -25.03 5.62
C PRO A 202 -1.62 -25.77 5.55
#